data_AF-A0A929GB53-F1
#
_entry.id   AF-A0A929GB53-F1
#
_cell.length_a   1.000
_cell.length_b   1.000
_cell.length_c   1.000
_cell.angle_alpha   90.00
_cell.angle_beta   90.00
_cell.angle_gamma   90.00
#
_symmetry.space_group_name_H-M   'P 1'
#
loop_
_entity.id
_entity.type
_entity.pdbx_description
1 polymer ?
#
loop_
_entity_poly.entity_id
_entity_poly.type
_entity_poly.pdbx_seq_one_letter_code
_entity_poly.pdbx_strand_id
1 'polypeptide(L)' 'MMDLQEITVGSRIEDNQQVTLERVASHLGSGSLQVYATPAMVAFVEQTCRKLVEPHLPEGMTTVGIAITVRHIAPTPL' A
#
# COMPACT_ATOMS: atom_id res chain seq x y z
N MET A 1 27.45 -6.12 0.71
CA MET A 1 26.12 -6.73 0.49
C MET A 1 25.26 -6.30 1.67
N MET A 2 24.08 -5.71 1.46
CA MET A 2 23.20 -5.28 2.56
C MET A 2 22.81 -6.50 3.40
N ASP A 3 23.02 -6.41 4.71
CA ASP A 3 22.59 -7.45 5.65
C ASP A 3 21.10 -7.22 5.97
N LEU A 4 20.22 -7.77 5.12
CA LEU A 4 18.77 -7.77 5.30
C LEU A 4 18.31 -8.82 6.33
N GLN A 5 19.17 -9.18 7.30
CA GLN A 5 19.04 -10.38 8.13
C GLN A 5 17.74 -10.45 8.96
N GLU A 6 17.00 -9.34 9.08
CA GLU A 6 15.78 -9.25 9.89
C GLU A 6 14.47 -9.40 9.08
N ILE A 7 14.51 -9.31 7.75
CA ILE A 7 13.33 -9.56 6.90
C ILE A 7 13.34 -11.01 6.45
N THR A 8 12.40 -11.80 6.97
CA THR A 8 12.28 -13.23 6.65
C THR A 8 11.00 -13.51 5.89
N VAL A 9 10.97 -14.65 5.19
CA VAL A 9 9.75 -15.10 4.51
C VAL A 9 8.64 -15.28 5.56
N GLY A 10 7.52 -14.58 5.34
CA GLY A 10 6.39 -14.59 6.27
C GLY A 10 6.34 -13.41 7.25
N SER A 11 7.32 -12.50 7.23
CA SER A 11 7.21 -11.20 7.91
C SER A 11 5.92 -10.50 7.47
N ARG A 12 5.19 -9.96 8.44
CA ARG A 12 3.90 -9.30 8.22
C ARG A 12 3.74 -8.08 9.11
N ILE A 13 3.03 -7.09 8.60
CA ILE A 13 2.41 -6.03 9.40
C ILE A 13 0.95 -5.93 8.98
N GLU A 14 0.15 -5.31 9.83
CA GLU A 14 -1.22 -4.92 9.52
C GLU A 14 -1.34 -3.41 9.71
N ASP A 15 -2.12 -2.77 8.84
CA ASP A 15 -2.46 -1.37 8.96
C ASP A 15 -3.93 -1.20 8.61
N ASN A 16 -4.55 -0.13 9.08
CA ASN A 16 -5.95 0.17 8.87
C ASN A 16 -6.10 1.52 8.16
N GLN A 17 -7.00 1.57 7.17
CA GLN A 17 -7.27 2.80 6.43
C GLN A 17 -8.78 3.02 6.30
N GLN A 18 -9.24 4.17 6.80
CA GLN A 18 -10.61 4.63 6.58
C GLN A 18 -10.78 5.13 5.14
N VAL A 19 -11.91 4.79 4.52
CA VAL A 19 -12.33 5.37 3.25
C VAL A 19 -12.77 6.81 3.51
N THR A 20 -12.15 7.76 2.81
CA THR A 20 -12.49 9.18 2.88
C THR A 20 -12.81 9.69 1.49
N LEU A 21 -13.38 10.89 1.39
CA LEU A 21 -13.72 11.51 0.10
C LEU A 21 -12.50 11.67 -0.82
N GLU A 22 -11.30 11.85 -0.28
CA GLU A 22 -10.06 11.98 -1.07
C GLU A 22 -9.58 10.64 -1.63
N ARG A 23 -10.12 9.52 -1.12
CA ARG A 23 -9.70 8.15 -1.46
C ARG A 23 -10.71 7.39 -2.31
N VAL A 24 -11.89 7.97 -2.57
CA VAL A 24 -12.90 7.31 -3.41
C VAL A 24 -12.56 7.42 -4.90
N ALA A 25 -13.09 6.47 -5.67
CA ALA A 25 -12.81 6.34 -7.10
C ALA A 25 -13.20 7.59 -7.89
N SER A 26 -14.33 8.24 -7.52
CA SER A 26 -14.80 9.49 -8.12
C SER A 26 -13.87 10.68 -7.91
N HIS A 27 -13.18 10.75 -6.75
CA HIS A 27 -12.25 11.83 -6.45
C HIS A 27 -10.89 11.62 -7.13
N LEU A 28 -10.38 10.37 -7.12
CA LEU A 28 -9.09 10.03 -7.73
C LEU A 28 -9.16 9.81 -9.25
N GLY A 29 -10.35 9.92 -9.86
CA GLY A 29 -10.54 9.78 -11.31
C GLY A 29 -10.40 8.35 -11.85
N SER A 30 -10.38 7.35 -10.98
CA SER A 30 -10.28 5.93 -11.38
C SER A 30 -11.64 5.27 -11.65
N GLY A 31 -12.73 5.96 -11.32
CA GLY A 31 -14.10 5.53 -11.55
C GLY A 31 -15.07 6.66 -11.20
N SER A 32 -16.39 6.39 -11.25
CA SER A 32 -17.42 7.41 -11.00
C SER A 32 -18.12 7.27 -9.64
N LEU A 33 -17.84 6.21 -8.88
CA LEU A 33 -18.55 5.87 -7.63
C LEU A 33 -17.80 6.34 -6.38
N GLN A 34 -18.55 6.59 -5.30
CA GLN A 34 -18.02 6.87 -3.96
C GLN A 34 -17.69 5.56 -3.22
N VAL A 35 -16.77 4.80 -3.80
CA VAL A 35 -16.20 3.58 -3.21
C VAL A 35 -14.69 3.71 -3.20
N TYR A 36 -14.02 3.00 -2.30
CA TYR A 36 -12.57 3.01 -2.21
C TYR A 36 -11.93 2.74 -3.57
N ALA A 37 -10.99 3.59 -3.98
CA ALA A 37 -10.41 3.53 -5.31
C ALA A 37 -9.35 2.43 -5.42
N THR A 38 -9.23 1.81 -6.60
CA THR A 38 -8.08 0.95 -6.91
C THR A 38 -6.72 1.66 -6.71
N PRO A 39 -6.49 2.91 -7.17
CA PRO A 39 -5.25 3.62 -6.88
C PRO A 39 -5.04 3.88 -5.37
N ALA A 40 -6.11 4.14 -4.60
CA ALA A 40 -5.98 4.31 -3.15
C ALA A 40 -5.55 2.99 -2.47
N MET A 41 -6.16 1.87 -2.87
CA MET A 41 -5.77 0.53 -2.41
C MET A 41 -4.30 0.22 -2.72
N VAL A 42 -3.86 0.49 -3.95
CA VAL A 42 -2.47 0.27 -4.36
C VAL A 42 -1.51 1.12 -3.52
N ALA A 43 -1.78 2.42 -3.39
CA ALA A 43 -0.96 3.31 -2.57
C ALA A 43 -0.90 2.85 -1.10
N PHE A 44 -1.99 2.33 -0.56
CA PHE A 44 -2.03 1.80 0.80
C PHE A 44 -1.22 0.50 0.96
N VAL A 45 -1.29 -0.41 -0.01
CA VAL A 45 -0.45 -1.62 -0.04
C VAL A 45 1.03 -1.24 -0.11
N GLU A 46 1.41 -0.32 -1.00
CA GLU A 46 2.79 0.16 -1.13
C GLU A 46 3.30 0.81 0.15
N GLN A 47 2.51 1.67 0.77
CA GLN A 47 2.84 2.29 2.06
C GLN A 47 3.05 1.24 3.15
N THR A 48 2.18 0.23 3.22
CA THR A 48 2.28 -0.86 4.20
C THR A 48 3.54 -1.69 3.97
N CYS A 49 3.83 -2.08 2.73
CA CYS A 49 5.08 -2.78 2.40
C CYS A 49 6.33 -1.96 2.74
N ARG A 50 6.34 -0.66 2.44
CA ARG A 50 7.45 0.24 2.80
C ARG A 50 7.65 0.30 4.31
N LYS A 51 6.57 0.45 5.10
CA LYS A 51 6.62 0.46 6.58
C LYS A 51 7.19 -0.84 7.17
N LEU A 52 6.93 -1.99 6.54
CA LEU A 52 7.46 -3.28 6.98
C LEU A 52 8.99 -3.34 6.82
N VAL A 53 9.50 -2.76 5.73
CA VAL A 53 10.93 -2.84 5.38
C VAL A 53 11.75 -1.73 6.06
N GLU A 54 11.18 -0.53 6.22
CA GLU A 54 11.84 0.69 6.70
C GLU A 54 12.70 0.53 7.96
N PRO A 55 12.26 -0.15 9.04
CA PRO A 55 13.09 -0.33 10.25
C PRO A 55 14.37 -1.15 10.04
N HIS A 56 14.43 -1.92 8.95
CA HIS A 56 15.53 -2.82 8.62
C HIS A 56 16.48 -2.23 7.56
N LEU A 57 16.23 -1.00 7.11
CA LEU A 57 17.07 -0.33 6.13
C LEU A 57 18.15 0.51 6.82
N PRO A 58 19.35 0.63 6.21
CA PRO A 58 20.34 1.59 6.67
C PRO A 58 19.81 3.03 6.62
N GLU A 59 20.40 3.88 7.44
CA GLU A 59 20.08 5.31 7.44
C GLU A 59 20.24 5.92 6.03
N GLY A 60 19.26 6.73 5.63
CA GLY A 60 19.24 7.39 4.33
C GLY A 60 18.81 6.50 3.16
N MET A 61 18.42 5.24 3.39
CA MET A 61 17.92 4.34 2.35
C MET A 61 16.40 4.15 2.41
N THR A 62 15.81 3.83 1.26
CA THR A 62 14.39 3.52 1.13
C THR A 62 14.15 2.49 0.03
N THR A 63 12.90 2.05 -0.15
CA THR A 63 12.50 1.10 -1.20
C THR A 63 11.78 1.80 -2.34
N VAL A 64 11.90 1.27 -3.56
CA VAL A 64 11.10 1.67 -4.72
C VAL A 64 10.33 0.46 -5.23
N GLY A 65 9.00 0.59 -5.35
CA GLY A 65 8.16 -0.44 -5.96
C GLY A 65 8.37 -0.46 -7.47
N ILE A 66 8.61 -1.64 -8.04
CA ILE A 66 8.87 -1.81 -9.48
C ILE A 66 7.76 -2.55 -10.22
N ALA A 67 6.90 -3.26 -9.49
CA ALA A 67 5.81 -4.05 -10.04
C ALA A 67 4.73 -4.26 -8.97
N ILE A 68 3.48 -4.24 -9.40
CA ILE A 68 2.33 -4.61 -8.57
C ILE A 68 1.30 -5.34 -9.43
N THR A 69 0.63 -6.32 -8.84
CA THR A 69 -0.50 -7.01 -9.45
C THR A 69 -1.57 -7.18 -8.39
N VAL A 70 -2.73 -6.57 -8.62
CA VAL A 70 -3.86 -6.58 -7.68
C VAL A 70 -5.15 -6.90 -8.40
N ARG A 71 -6.09 -7.51 -7.67
CA ARG A 71 -7.48 -7.68 -8.09
C ARG A 71 -8.37 -7.00 -7.06
N HIS A 72 -9.08 -5.97 -7.46
CA HIS A 72 -10.06 -5.28 -6.63
C HIS A 72 -11.41 -6.00 -6.77
N ILE A 73 -11.68 -6.96 -5.88
CA ILE A 73 -12.75 -7.96 -6.07
C ILE A 73 -14.13 -7.53 -5.55
N ALA A 74 -14.18 -6.52 -4.68
CA ALA A 74 -15.41 -5.99 -4.10
C ALA A 74 -15.22 -4.51 -3.75
N PRO A 75 -16.28 -3.70 -3.81
CA PRO A 75 -16.21 -2.31 -3.38
C PRO A 75 -16.24 -2.19 -1.85
N THR A 76 -15.49 -1.22 -1.32
CA THR A 76 -15.65 -0.74 0.06
C THR A 76 -16.33 0.64 0.00
N PRO A 77 -17.58 0.79 0.46
CA PRO A 77 -18.28 2.08 0.46
C PRO A 77 -17.58 3.14 1.33
N LEU A 78 -17.86 4.40 1.04
CA LEU A 78 -17.55 5.53 1.93
C LEU A 78 -18.32 5.42 3.26
#